data_AF-A0A9N9DN50-F1
#
_entry.id   AF-A0A9N9DN50-F1
#
_cell.length_a   1.000
_cell.length_b   1.000
_cell.length_c   1.000
_cell.angle_alpha   90.00
_cell.angle_beta   90.00
_cell.angle_gamma   90.00
#
_symmetry.space_group_name_H-M   'P 1'
#
loop_
_entity.id
_entity.type
_entity.pdbx_description
1 polymer ?
#
loop_
_entity_poly.entity_id
_entity_poly.type
_entity_poly.pdbx_seq_one_letter_code
_entity_poly.pdbx_strand_id
1 'polypeptide(L)'
;SYIYNYYGINDYQRFFDELFETERQYDTLSVIRSNETSQQWVIRIRVPLQELISKKKRNVYHVHCLFGVFENSKLVNHDYYRPRIHKANVVICLDCTKLIHVDNVKPTKTFHNARSRYVEIIKPEDLIQKH
;
A
#
# COMPACT_ATOMS: atom_id res chain seq x y z
N SER A 1 25.68 5.80 10.74
CA SER A 1 24.80 5.75 9.55
C SER A 1 25.33 4.73 8.55
N TYR A 2 24.86 3.48 8.63
CA TYR A 2 25.48 2.33 7.95
C TYR A 2 25.06 2.13 6.48
N ILE A 3 24.11 2.94 5.98
CA ILE A 3 23.52 2.79 4.63
C ILE A 3 24.17 3.73 3.60
N TYR A 4 25.07 4.63 4.00
CA TYR A 4 25.58 5.71 3.14
C TYR A 4 26.77 5.35 2.24
N ASN A 5 27.37 4.16 2.36
CA ASN A 5 28.72 3.92 1.81
C ASN A 5 28.82 2.90 0.64
N TYR A 6 27.73 2.43 0.04
CA TYR A 6 27.83 1.33 -0.93
C TYR A 6 27.08 1.48 -2.27
N TYR A 7 26.41 2.60 -2.55
CA TYR A 7 25.71 2.77 -3.82
C TYR A 7 26.10 4.07 -4.51
N GLY A 8 26.42 4.00 -5.81
CA GLY A 8 26.61 5.19 -6.63
C GLY A 8 25.31 5.99 -6.72
N ILE A 9 25.39 7.29 -6.97
CA ILE A 9 24.23 8.21 -7.10
C ILE A 9 23.15 7.62 -8.04
N ASN A 10 23.58 6.95 -9.13
CA ASN A 10 22.68 6.29 -10.10
C ASN A 10 21.93 5.06 -9.53
N ASP A 11 22.53 4.31 -8.61
CA ASP A 11 21.88 3.15 -8.01
C ASP A 11 20.85 3.56 -6.96
N TYR A 12 21.10 4.65 -6.24
CA TYR A 12 20.12 5.24 -5.32
C TYR A 12 18.91 5.78 -6.07
N GLN A 13 19.13 6.51 -7.17
CA GLN A 13 18.02 7.05 -7.96
C GLN A 13 17.16 5.92 -8.54
N ARG A 14 17.78 4.89 -9.12
CA ARG A 14 17.07 3.70 -9.61
C ARG A 14 16.31 2.98 -8.49
N PHE A 15 16.87 2.88 -7.30
CA PHE A 15 16.19 2.29 -6.14
C PHE A 15 14.93 3.08 -5.78
N PHE A 16 15.02 4.42 -5.72
CA PHE A 16 13.84 5.25 -5.44
C PHE A 16 12.81 5.18 -6.55
N ASP A 17 13.22 5.21 -7.82
CA ASP A 17 12.31 5.08 -8.97
C ASP A 17 11.53 3.76 -8.91
N GLU A 18 12.21 2.64 -8.64
CA GLU A 18 11.56 1.35 -8.50
C GLU A 18 10.62 1.27 -7.28
N LEU A 19 11.01 1.89 -6.16
CA LEU A 19 10.18 2.02 -4.97
C LEU A 19 8.89 2.78 -5.28
N PHE A 20 8.99 3.97 -5.90
CA PHE A 20 7.83 4.80 -6.23
C PHE A 20 6.93 4.17 -7.29
N GLU A 21 7.51 3.49 -8.28
CA GLU A 21 6.72 2.77 -9.29
C GLU A 21 5.96 1.60 -8.67
N THR A 22 6.59 0.85 -7.76
CA THR A 22 5.90 -0.19 -7.00
C THR A 22 4.75 0.39 -6.19
N GLU A 23 4.97 1.50 -5.48
CA GLU A 23 3.89 2.14 -4.72
C GLU A 23 2.73 2.59 -5.61
N ARG A 24 3.02 3.17 -6.78
CA ARG A 24 2.01 3.59 -7.75
C ARG A 24 1.16 2.42 -8.25
N GLN A 25 1.76 1.25 -8.45
CA GLN A 25 1.04 0.04 -8.85
C GLN A 25 0.07 -0.40 -7.75
N TYR A 26 0.53 -0.46 -6.51
CA TYR A 26 -0.34 -0.77 -5.37
C TYR A 26 -1.46 0.26 -5.20
N ASP A 27 -1.18 1.55 -5.33
CA ASP A 27 -2.21 2.60 -5.24
C ASP A 27 -3.26 2.45 -6.33
N THR A 28 -2.84 2.14 -7.56
CA THR A 28 -3.76 1.89 -8.69
C THR A 28 -4.69 0.70 -8.39
N LEU A 29 -4.16 -0.36 -7.77
CA LEU A 29 -4.94 -1.51 -7.34
C LEU A 29 -5.82 -1.19 -6.12
N SER A 30 -5.39 -0.29 -5.25
CA SER A 30 -6.12 0.09 -4.03
C SER A 30 -7.43 0.83 -4.34
N VAL A 31 -7.54 1.49 -5.50
CA VAL A 31 -8.72 2.27 -5.88
C VAL A 31 -9.93 1.37 -6.08
N ILE A 32 -10.99 1.61 -5.30
CA ILE A 32 -12.33 1.10 -5.56
C ILE A 32 -13.04 2.13 -6.44
N ARG A 33 -13.45 1.70 -7.64
CA ARG A 33 -14.13 2.58 -8.59
C ARG A 33 -15.52 2.92 -8.10
N SER A 34 -15.99 4.12 -8.42
CA SER A 34 -17.31 4.62 -8.01
C SER A 34 -18.49 3.71 -8.43
N ASN A 35 -18.32 2.96 -9.53
CA ASN A 35 -19.31 2.02 -10.07
C ASN A 35 -19.04 0.55 -9.74
N GLU A 36 -18.11 0.26 -8.82
CA GLU A 36 -17.65 -1.09 -8.49
C GLU A 36 -17.95 -1.41 -7.02
N THR A 37 -18.46 -2.62 -6.75
CA THR A 37 -18.60 -3.13 -5.38
C THR A 37 -17.26 -3.63 -4.83
N SER A 38 -17.12 -3.72 -3.50
CA SER A 38 -15.89 -4.25 -2.89
C SER A 38 -15.55 -5.68 -3.35
N GLN A 39 -16.55 -6.51 -3.67
CA GLN A 39 -16.33 -7.85 -4.21
C GLN A 39 -15.80 -7.81 -5.65
N GLN A 40 -16.39 -6.97 -6.51
CA GLN A 40 -15.92 -6.78 -7.89
C GLN A 40 -14.49 -6.22 -7.91
N TRP A 41 -14.17 -5.30 -6.99
CA TRP A 41 -12.82 -4.78 -6.79
C TRP A 41 -11.81 -5.90 -6.51
N VAL A 42 -12.11 -6.78 -5.55
CA VAL A 42 -11.25 -7.93 -5.22
C VAL A 42 -11.01 -8.81 -6.44
N ILE A 43 -12.07 -9.12 -7.19
CA ILE A 43 -11.98 -9.94 -8.40
C ILE A 43 -11.07 -9.28 -9.44
N ARG A 44 -11.25 -7.97 -9.68
CA ARG A 44 -10.46 -7.19 -10.64
C ARG A 44 -8.98 -7.20 -10.30
N ILE A 45 -8.63 -7.02 -9.04
CA ILE A 45 -7.23 -6.83 -8.64
C ILE A 45 -6.51 -8.13 -8.29
N ARG A 46 -7.22 -9.26 -8.24
CA ARG A 46 -6.67 -10.55 -7.77
C ARG A 46 -5.40 -10.96 -8.48
N VAL A 47 -5.42 -10.99 -9.82
CA VAL A 47 -4.27 -11.39 -10.65
C VAL A 47 -3.11 -10.39 -10.53
N PRO A 48 -3.29 -9.08 -10.78
CA PRO A 48 -2.18 -8.14 -10.71
C PRO A 48 -1.60 -8.01 -9.30
N LEU A 49 -2.41 -8.13 -8.25
CA LEU A 49 -1.91 -8.12 -6.87
C LEU A 49 -1.02 -9.33 -6.57
N GLN A 50 -1.40 -10.53 -7.04
CA GLN A 50 -0.59 -11.74 -6.90
C GLN A 50 0.74 -11.65 -7.67
N GLU A 51 0.76 -11.00 -8.83
CA GLU A 51 2.00 -10.74 -9.55
C GLU A 51 2.96 -9.82 -8.78
N LEU A 52 2.45 -8.79 -8.10
CA LEU A 52 3.28 -7.90 -7.27
C LEU A 52 3.85 -8.63 -6.06
N ILE A 53 3.01 -9.41 -5.37
CA ILE A 53 3.41 -10.20 -4.20
C ILE A 53 4.49 -11.22 -4.61
N SER A 54 4.30 -11.93 -5.72
CA SER A 54 5.25 -12.96 -6.19
C SER A 54 6.61 -12.37 -6.60
N LYS A 55 6.62 -11.15 -7.18
CA LYS A 55 7.84 -10.40 -7.48
C LYS A 55 8.54 -9.85 -6.22
N LYS A 56 8.01 -10.11 -5.02
CA LYS A 56 8.48 -9.57 -3.73
C LYS A 56 8.57 -8.04 -3.72
N LYS A 57 7.81 -7.37 -4.59
CA LYS A 57 7.73 -5.91 -4.66
C LYS A 57 6.82 -5.44 -3.53
N ARG A 58 7.41 -5.06 -2.40
CA ARG A 58 6.66 -4.61 -1.21
C ARG A 58 6.44 -3.10 -1.24
N ASN A 59 5.22 -2.68 -0.94
CA ASN A 59 4.90 -1.27 -0.69
C ASN A 59 5.03 -0.97 0.81
N VAL A 60 5.62 0.18 1.14
CA VAL A 60 5.81 0.70 2.51
C VAL A 60 4.51 0.82 3.31
N TYR A 61 3.40 1.16 2.66
CA TYR A 61 2.08 1.38 3.24
C TYR A 61 1.18 0.14 3.19
N HIS A 62 1.49 -0.81 2.32
CA HIS A 62 0.72 -2.04 2.12
C HIS A 62 1.58 -3.26 2.39
N VAL A 63 2.29 -3.26 3.52
CA VAL A 63 3.19 -4.37 3.89
C VAL A 63 2.42 -5.68 4.03
N HIS A 64 1.19 -5.60 4.53
CA HIS A 64 0.40 -6.78 4.88
C HIS A 64 -1.03 -6.75 4.37
N CYS A 65 -1.58 -5.57 4.10
CA CYS A 65 -2.95 -5.42 3.61
C CYS A 65 -3.04 -4.27 2.61
N LEU A 66 -3.81 -4.49 1.54
CA LEU A 66 -4.17 -3.47 0.58
C LEU A 66 -5.50 -2.83 0.98
N PHE A 67 -5.50 -1.51 1.17
CA PHE A 67 -6.72 -0.79 1.58
C PHE A 67 -7.53 -0.41 0.37
N GLY A 68 -8.86 -0.49 0.47
CA GLY A 68 -9.73 0.11 -0.52
C GLY A 68 -9.71 1.64 -0.36
N VAL A 69 -9.40 2.39 -1.42
CA VAL A 69 -9.29 3.85 -1.39
C VAL A 69 -10.19 4.48 -2.46
N PHE A 70 -10.49 5.77 -2.31
CA PHE A 70 -11.30 6.50 -3.29
C PHE A 70 -10.51 6.80 -4.58
N GLU A 71 -11.20 6.75 -5.72
CA GLU A 71 -10.66 7.06 -7.06
C GLU A 71 -9.98 8.43 -7.20
N ASN A 72 -10.37 9.40 -6.36
CA ASN A 72 -9.82 10.76 -6.40
C ASN A 72 -8.49 10.93 -5.65
N SER A 73 -7.90 9.87 -5.11
CA SER A 73 -6.55 9.96 -4.54
C SER A 73 -5.50 10.06 -5.64
N LYS A 74 -5.23 11.28 -6.10
CA LYS A 74 -4.16 11.53 -7.07
C LYS A 74 -2.80 11.43 -6.37
N LEU A 75 -1.94 10.58 -6.93
CA LEU A 75 -0.52 10.48 -6.62
C LEU A 75 0.18 11.65 -7.31
N VAL A 76 0.47 12.73 -6.58
CA VAL A 76 1.19 13.89 -7.12
C VAL A 76 2.66 13.77 -6.71
N ASN A 77 3.52 13.35 -7.64
CA ASN A 77 4.99 13.34 -7.52
C ASN A 77 5.56 12.54 -6.31
N HIS A 78 6.80 12.89 -5.92
CA HIS A 78 7.54 12.36 -4.76
C HIS A 78 6.89 12.73 -3.40
N ASP A 79 5.92 13.65 -3.39
CA ASP A 79 5.08 13.98 -2.24
C ASP A 79 3.92 12.97 -2.09
N TYR A 80 4.28 11.69 -2.09
CA TYR A 80 3.34 10.59 -1.97
C TYR A 80 2.63 10.67 -0.61
N TYR A 81 1.32 10.90 -0.55
CA TYR A 81 0.54 10.71 0.67
C TYR A 81 -0.43 9.58 0.45
N ARG A 82 -0.63 8.75 1.48
CA ARG A 82 -1.56 7.63 1.43
C ARG A 82 -2.95 8.14 1.01
N PRO A 83 -3.55 7.56 -0.03
CA PRO A 83 -4.92 7.83 -0.43
C PRO A 83 -5.95 7.77 0.72
N ARG A 84 -7.02 8.58 0.60
CA ARG A 84 -8.14 8.53 1.56
C ARG A 84 -8.85 7.17 1.48
N ILE A 85 -9.00 6.52 2.64
CA ILE A 85 -9.66 5.22 2.78
C ILE A 85 -11.12 5.33 2.32
N HIS A 86 -11.56 4.35 1.54
CA HIS A 86 -12.93 4.26 1.01
C HIS A 86 -13.94 4.05 2.15
N LYS A 87 -15.15 4.60 2.01
CA LYS A 87 -16.22 4.51 3.03
C LYS A 87 -16.61 3.09 3.43
N ALA A 88 -16.41 2.11 2.54
CA ALA A 88 -16.68 0.70 2.83
C ALA A 88 -15.73 0.13 3.92
N ASN A 89 -14.62 0.83 4.19
CA ASN A 89 -13.60 0.48 5.15
C ASN A 89 -13.15 -0.98 5.02
N VAL A 90 -12.82 -1.38 3.80
CA VAL A 90 -12.39 -2.75 3.47
C VAL A 90 -10.91 -2.81 3.15
N VAL A 91 -10.31 -3.95 3.46
CA VAL A 91 -8.93 -4.28 3.11
C VAL A 91 -8.85 -5.67 2.51
N ILE A 92 -7.82 -5.92 1.73
CA ILE A 92 -7.44 -7.26 1.29
C ILE A 92 -6.17 -7.64 2.03
N CYS A 93 -6.22 -8.72 2.80
CA CYS A 93 -5.03 -9.29 3.41
C CYS A 93 -4.15 -9.91 2.32
N LEU A 94 -2.88 -9.52 2.27
CA LEU A 94 -1.95 -10.00 1.24
C LEU A 94 -1.54 -11.46 1.47
N ASP A 95 -1.62 -11.95 2.71
CA ASP A 95 -1.26 -13.32 3.06
C ASP A 95 -2.37 -14.32 2.69
N CYS A 96 -3.64 -14.01 3.01
CA CYS A 96 -4.77 -14.90 2.77
C CYS A 96 -5.62 -14.51 1.53
N THR A 97 -5.35 -13.35 0.92
CA THR A 97 -6.10 -12.78 -0.21
C THR A 97 -7.60 -12.57 0.04
N LYS A 98 -8.04 -12.53 1.30
CA LYS A 98 -9.45 -12.33 1.66
C LYS A 98 -9.78 -10.85 1.83
N LEU A 99 -11.00 -10.49 1.45
CA LEU A 99 -11.61 -9.21 1.74
C LEU A 99 -12.07 -9.18 3.21
N ILE A 100 -11.62 -8.19 3.96
CA ILE A 100 -11.89 -8.02 5.38
C ILE A 100 -12.47 -6.62 5.58
N HIS A 101 -13.59 -6.53 6.30
CA HIS A 101 -14.09 -5.25 6.80
C HIS A 101 -13.28 -4.83 8.01
N VAL A 102 -12.81 -3.59 8.05
CA VAL A 102 -12.07 -3.03 9.17
C VAL A 102 -13.03 -2.17 9.99
N ASP A 103 -13.09 -2.40 11.30
CA ASP A 103 -13.88 -1.51 12.19
C ASP A 103 -12.90 -0.74 13.06
N ASN A 104 -12.94 0.59 12.99
CA ASN A 104 -12.28 1.50 13.93
C ASN A 104 -10.78 1.25 14.21
N VAL A 105 -10.03 0.66 13.27
CA VAL A 105 -8.58 0.52 13.38
C VAL A 105 -7.93 1.89 13.19
N LYS A 106 -7.26 2.38 14.24
CA LYS A 106 -6.47 3.61 14.19
C LYS A 106 -5.08 3.28 13.64
N PRO A 107 -4.66 3.90 12.52
CA PRO A 107 -3.29 3.77 12.07
C PRO A 107 -2.30 4.23 13.14
N THR A 108 -1.17 3.53 13.25
CA THR A 108 -0.07 3.97 14.10
C THR A 108 0.86 4.88 13.31
N LYS A 109 1.13 6.07 13.85
CA LYS A 109 2.10 7.00 13.29
C LYS A 109 3.52 6.52 13.59
N THR A 110 4.30 6.25 12.56
CA THR A 110 5.68 5.73 12.66
C THR A 110 6.61 6.54 11.76
N PHE A 111 7.86 6.73 12.17
CA PHE A 111 8.85 7.44 11.34
C PHE A 111 9.47 6.46 10.33
N HIS A 112 9.31 6.73 9.05
CA HIS A 112 9.88 5.91 7.98
C HIS A 112 11.24 6.47 7.55
N ASN A 113 12.32 5.82 7.99
CA ASN A 113 13.69 6.28 7.77
C ASN A 113 14.04 6.50 6.30
N ALA A 114 13.62 5.61 5.40
CA ALA A 114 13.93 5.75 3.97
C ALA A 114 13.14 6.88 3.28
N ARG A 115 12.14 7.46 3.95
CA ARG A 115 11.38 8.63 3.45
C ARG A 115 11.55 9.87 4.32
N SER A 116 12.35 9.79 5.37
CA SER A 116 12.59 10.88 6.32
C SER A 116 11.32 11.59 6.81
N ARG A 117 10.22 10.86 7.01
CA ARG A 117 8.93 11.43 7.42
C ARG A 117 8.09 10.46 8.24
N TYR A 118 7.13 11.01 8.99
CA TYR A 118 6.12 10.21 9.65
C TYR A 118 5.07 9.69 8.66
N VAL A 119 4.70 8.42 8.81
CA VAL A 119 3.71 7.72 8.01
C VAL A 119 2.73 6.99 8.92
N GLU A 120 1.50 6.85 8.47
CA GLU A 120 0.45 6.11 9.17
C GLU A 120 0.36 4.68 8.64
N ILE A 121 0.79 3.72 9.47
CA ILE A 121 0.84 2.29 9.14
C ILE A 121 -0.24 1.55 9.93
N ILE A 122 -0.92 0.62 9.28
CA ILE A 122 -1.78 -0.37 9.93
C ILE A 122 -1.08 -1.71 9.80
N LYS A 123 -0.92 -2.41 10.92
CA LYS A 123 -0.22 -3.70 10.97
C LYS A 123 -1.22 -4.86 10.85
N PRO A 124 -0.75 -6.09 10.54
CA PRO A 124 -1.60 -7.27 10.54
C PRO A 124 -2.30 -7.45 11.86
N GLU A 125 -1.60 -7.24 12.99
CA GLU A 125 -2.15 -7.49 14.32
C GLU A 125 -3.38 -6.62 14.61
N ASP A 126 -3.41 -5.41 14.03
CA ASP A 126 -4.54 -4.49 14.11
C ASP A 126 -5.77 -5.02 13.32
N LEU A 127 -5.55 -5.91 12.35
CA LEU A 127 -6.54 -6.48 11.44
C LEU A 127 -6.89 -7.94 11.79
N ILE A 128 -5.98 -8.64 12.47
CA ILE A 128 -6.08 -10.06 12.85
C ILE A 128 -7.22 -10.31 13.84
N GLN A 129 -7.71 -9.31 14.57
CA GLN A 129 -8.93 -9.46 15.38
C GLN A 129 -10.15 -9.92 14.58
N LYS A 130 -10.12 -9.77 13.25
CA LYS A 130 -11.20 -10.15 12.33
C LYS A 130 -10.85 -11.29 11.36
N HIS A 131 -9.71 -11.96 11.56
CA HIS A 131 -9.24 -13.04 10.71
C HIS A 131 -9.73 -14.42 11.19
#